data_AF-A0A9P5GS87-F1
#
_entry.id   AF-A0A9P5GS87-F1
#
_cell.length_a   1.000
_cell.length_b   1.000
_cell.length_c   1.000
_cell.angle_alpha   90.00
_cell.angle_beta   90.00
_cell.angle_gamma   90.00
#
_symmetry.space_group_name_H-M   'P 1'
#
loop_
_entity.id
_entity.type
_entity.pdbx_description
1 polymer ?
#
loop_
_entity_poly.entity_id
_entity_poly.type
_entity_poly.pdbx_seq_one_letter_code
_entity_poly.pdbx_strand_id
1 'polypeptide(L)'
;MWPNGKPPVPAPAPARSTTSSTSKKPPPSTAAPPSAAPPSPAPPSAAPSSAPKKAPPPPSARSGVSTENSYRPYDKAKKPQHKKSASSLGSESSFAPSHSTSRTSPPPSMRGAYTTTDPDKIVISAVYLFMNQYAKTPASQLISGLGTVTDGLILRITTEGLFIDDDVRSVPQREWDVKAWTLKQVETGECKPKGLTLLRATIRDQEGKRYMFVIDESEGWKVAAGLQRLRKGSQVRQLAVSSLSASDARAALEMLGWTS
;
A
#
# COMPACT_ATOMS: atom_id res chain seq x y z
N MET A 1 67.57 -40.61 -13.74
CA MET A 1 66.19 -40.54 -13.22
C MET A 1 66.23 -40.26 -11.73
N TRP A 2 65.31 -39.49 -11.15
CA TRP A 2 65.00 -38.13 -11.63
C TRP A 2 66.22 -37.26 -11.27
N PRO A 3 66.93 -36.68 -12.25
CA PRO A 3 68.33 -36.28 -12.06
C PRO A 3 68.49 -35.00 -11.22
N ASN A 4 68.68 -35.19 -9.91
CA ASN A 4 68.88 -34.19 -8.85
C ASN A 4 67.74 -33.15 -8.64
N GLY A 5 67.37 -32.96 -7.38
CA GLY A 5 66.22 -32.14 -6.98
C GLY A 5 66.46 -30.63 -7.10
N LYS A 6 65.97 -30.01 -8.18
CA LYS A 6 65.60 -28.59 -8.24
C LYS A 6 64.28 -28.45 -9.03
N PRO A 7 63.31 -27.63 -8.60
CA PRO A 7 62.15 -27.28 -9.41
C PRO A 7 62.58 -26.41 -10.61
N PRO A 8 61.87 -26.45 -11.75
CA PRO A 8 62.25 -25.70 -12.95
C PRO A 8 62.05 -24.19 -12.76
N VAL A 9 63.06 -23.42 -13.15
CA VAL A 9 63.02 -21.95 -13.21
C VAL A 9 62.53 -21.53 -14.60
N PRO A 10 61.54 -20.61 -14.73
CA PRO A 10 61.11 -20.11 -16.03
C PRO A 10 62.20 -19.30 -16.75
N ALA A 11 62.16 -19.27 -18.08
CA ALA A 11 63.23 -18.75 -18.92
C ALA A 11 63.42 -17.21 -18.82
N PRO A 12 64.65 -16.70 -19.01
CA PRO A 12 64.94 -15.27 -18.94
C PRO A 12 64.51 -14.54 -20.23
N ALA A 13 63.88 -13.37 -20.07
CA ALA A 13 63.71 -12.41 -21.16
C ALA A 13 65.03 -11.63 -21.40
N PRO A 14 65.43 -11.35 -22.66
CA PRO A 14 66.67 -10.63 -22.96
C PRO A 14 66.59 -9.15 -22.57
N ALA A 15 67.75 -8.57 -22.25
CA ALA A 15 67.84 -7.28 -21.57
C ALA A 15 68.19 -6.10 -22.52
N ARG A 16 67.39 -5.03 -22.40
CA ARG A 16 67.85 -3.67 -22.07
C ARG A 16 69.01 -3.05 -22.90
N SER A 17 68.66 -2.11 -23.76
CA SER A 17 69.58 -1.03 -24.21
C SER A 17 69.36 0.22 -23.33
N THR A 18 70.41 0.78 -22.73
CA THR A 18 70.32 2.01 -21.89
C THR A 18 71.56 2.90 -21.94
N THR A 19 71.43 4.04 -22.60
CA THR A 19 72.16 5.33 -22.48
C THR A 19 71.48 6.28 -23.48
N SER A 20 71.47 7.62 -23.39
CA SER A 20 71.56 8.63 -22.31
C SER A 20 70.90 9.91 -22.92
N SER A 21 70.55 11.03 -22.27
CA SER A 21 70.98 11.68 -21.03
C SER A 21 69.93 12.72 -20.55
N THR A 22 70.04 13.19 -19.30
CA THR A 22 69.65 14.53 -18.75
C THR A 22 68.75 15.45 -19.59
N SER A 23 67.62 15.99 -19.09
CA SER A 23 67.61 16.94 -17.94
C SER A 23 66.22 17.28 -17.36
N LYS A 24 66.19 17.62 -16.06
CA LYS A 24 65.24 18.53 -15.36
C LYS A 24 63.72 18.24 -15.40
N LYS A 25 63.28 17.50 -14.36
CA LYS A 25 61.91 17.52 -13.80
C LYS A 25 61.81 18.55 -12.67
N PRO A 26 60.73 19.37 -12.58
CA PRO A 26 60.37 20.08 -11.34
C PRO A 26 59.69 19.18 -10.29
N PRO A 27 59.97 19.35 -8.98
CA PRO A 27 59.27 18.68 -7.87
C PRO A 27 57.96 19.41 -7.47
N PRO A 28 57.11 18.81 -6.60
CA PRO A 28 55.81 19.40 -6.24
C PRO A 28 55.90 20.53 -5.18
N SER A 29 54.95 21.47 -5.22
CA SER A 29 54.76 22.50 -4.19
C SER A 29 53.79 22.07 -3.09
N THR A 30 54.02 22.57 -1.88
CA THR A 30 53.37 22.11 -0.64
C THR A 30 52.25 23.03 -0.15
N ALA A 31 51.14 22.41 0.26
CA ALA A 31 50.12 22.81 1.26
C ALA A 31 49.75 24.28 1.59
N ALA A 32 48.42 24.45 1.74
CA ALA A 32 47.68 25.42 2.59
C ALA A 32 47.52 26.88 2.12
N PRO A 33 46.49 27.61 2.61
CA PRO A 33 45.25 27.19 3.30
C PRO A 33 43.98 27.36 2.41
N PRO A 34 42.78 26.87 2.82
CA PRO A 34 41.56 27.02 2.01
C PRO A 34 41.03 28.47 2.03
N SER A 35 40.75 29.02 0.85
CA SER A 35 40.06 30.31 0.71
C SER A 35 38.54 30.14 0.77
N ALA A 36 37.83 31.15 1.28
CA ALA A 36 36.47 31.01 1.78
C ALA A 36 35.39 30.87 0.68
N ALA A 37 34.30 30.16 1.02
CA ALA A 37 33.08 30.14 0.23
C ALA A 37 32.34 31.51 0.30
N PRO A 38 31.61 31.92 -0.75
CA PRO A 38 30.77 33.10 -0.69
C PRO A 38 29.60 32.86 0.28
N PRO A 39 29.36 33.72 1.28
CA PRO A 39 28.25 33.56 2.21
C PRO A 39 26.92 33.93 1.54
N SER A 40 25.93 33.05 1.67
CA SER A 40 24.53 33.40 1.38
C SER A 40 24.08 34.58 2.26
N PRO A 41 23.29 35.54 1.76
CA PRO A 41 22.77 36.63 2.57
C PRO A 41 21.77 36.08 3.60
N ALA A 42 22.20 35.99 4.86
CA ALA A 42 21.31 35.78 5.99
C ALA A 42 20.44 37.03 6.22
N PRO A 43 19.18 36.88 6.70
CA PRO A 43 18.28 38.01 6.89
C PRO A 43 18.73 38.93 8.04
N PRO A 44 18.42 40.23 8.00
CA PRO A 44 18.73 41.16 9.09
C PRO A 44 17.89 40.83 10.32
N SER A 45 18.56 40.70 11.48
CA SER A 45 17.92 40.54 12.79
C SER A 45 18.09 41.81 13.61
N ALA A 46 17.01 42.58 13.77
CA ALA A 46 16.92 43.70 14.69
C ALA A 46 15.64 43.59 15.52
N ALA A 47 15.79 43.71 16.84
CA ALA A 47 14.71 43.72 17.82
C ALA A 47 14.83 45.02 18.65
N PRO A 48 13.83 45.42 19.47
CA PRO A 48 12.55 44.75 19.72
C PRO A 48 11.31 45.62 19.40
N SER A 49 10.15 44.99 19.17
CA SER A 49 8.84 45.61 19.33
C SER A 49 7.94 44.73 20.19
N SER A 50 7.08 45.36 20.99
CA SER A 50 6.38 44.73 22.12
C SER A 50 4.96 44.28 21.78
N ALA A 51 4.36 43.54 22.72
CA ALA A 51 2.92 43.23 22.80
C ALA A 51 2.42 42.13 21.81
N PRO A 52 1.22 41.53 22.04
CA PRO A 52 1.25 40.17 22.57
C PRO A 52 0.41 39.13 21.80
N LYS A 53 0.57 37.87 22.21
CA LYS A 53 -0.12 36.68 21.67
C LYS A 53 -1.65 36.85 21.72
N LYS A 54 -2.32 36.76 20.57
CA LYS A 54 -3.79 36.80 20.47
C LYS A 54 -4.39 35.40 20.71
N ALA A 55 -4.81 35.14 21.95
CA ALA A 55 -5.59 33.94 22.29
C ALA A 55 -7.05 34.03 21.77
N PRO A 56 -7.73 32.90 21.53
CA PRO A 56 -9.17 32.91 21.27
C PRO A 56 -9.97 33.34 22.51
N PRO A 57 -11.13 34.01 22.35
CA PRO A 57 -11.92 34.48 23.48
C PRO A 57 -12.64 33.31 24.20
N PRO A 58 -12.83 33.38 25.54
CA PRO A 58 -13.62 32.41 26.27
C PRO A 58 -15.13 32.58 26.04
N PRO A 59 -15.94 31.50 26.15
CA PRO A 59 -17.39 31.61 26.10
C PRO A 59 -17.91 32.29 27.38
N SER A 60 -18.54 33.46 27.24
CA SER A 60 -19.18 34.16 28.36
C SER A 60 -20.61 33.64 28.58
N ALA A 61 -21.01 33.51 29.84
CA ALA A 61 -22.31 32.97 30.24
C ALA A 61 -22.84 33.66 31.51
N ARG A 62 -24.15 33.46 31.78
CA ARG A 62 -24.98 34.06 32.87
C ARG A 62 -25.53 35.47 32.55
N SER A 63 -26.74 35.84 32.97
CA SER A 63 -27.85 35.06 33.60
C SER A 63 -29.18 35.84 33.58
N GLY A 64 -30.31 35.14 33.63
CA GLY A 64 -31.66 35.69 33.88
C GLY A 64 -32.42 34.83 34.90
N VAL A 65 -33.29 35.45 35.71
CA VAL A 65 -33.93 34.91 36.93
C VAL A 65 -35.33 35.55 37.08
N SER A 66 -36.38 34.92 37.63
CA SER A 66 -36.47 33.58 38.26
C SER A 66 -37.24 32.59 37.34
N THR A 67 -38.24 31.77 37.67
CA THR A 67 -39.08 31.55 38.87
C THR A 67 -39.44 30.07 38.99
N GLU A 68 -39.85 29.60 40.17
CA GLU A 68 -40.17 28.18 40.39
C GLU A 68 -41.35 27.66 39.54
N ASN A 69 -41.26 26.37 39.17
CA ASN A 69 -42.42 25.47 39.26
C ASN A 69 -41.98 23.99 39.34
N SER A 70 -41.61 23.54 40.54
CA SER A 70 -41.24 22.15 40.81
C SER A 70 -42.47 21.28 41.11
N TYR A 71 -43.18 20.81 40.08
CA TYR A 71 -44.24 19.81 40.30
C TYR A 71 -43.66 18.40 40.40
N ARG A 72 -43.99 17.67 41.47
CA ARG A 72 -43.36 16.38 41.83
C ARG A 72 -44.27 15.21 41.45
N PRO A 73 -43.77 14.07 40.89
CA PRO A 73 -44.59 12.93 40.48
C PRO A 73 -45.36 12.16 41.58
N TYR A 74 -45.47 12.71 42.80
CA TYR A 74 -46.03 12.03 43.98
C TYR A 74 -47.19 12.77 44.66
N ASP A 75 -47.56 13.97 44.20
CA ASP A 75 -48.71 14.74 44.71
C ASP A 75 -50.05 14.15 44.22
N LYS A 76 -50.44 13.00 44.80
CA LYS A 76 -51.64 12.23 44.42
C LYS A 76 -52.92 12.82 45.03
N ALA A 77 -53.78 13.38 44.18
CA ALA A 77 -55.17 13.69 44.53
C ALA A 77 -56.03 12.42 44.73
N LYS A 78 -57.09 12.53 45.54
CA LYS A 78 -57.94 11.41 46.01
C LYS A 78 -59.08 11.10 45.03
N LYS A 79 -59.46 9.82 44.89
CA LYS A 79 -60.58 9.36 44.04
C LYS A 79 -61.96 9.86 44.52
N PRO A 80 -62.84 10.29 43.59
CA PRO A 80 -64.28 10.05 43.65
C PRO A 80 -64.66 8.75 42.94
N GLN A 81 -65.90 8.25 43.10
CA GLN A 81 -66.30 6.92 42.65
C GLN A 81 -67.64 6.92 41.86
N HIS A 82 -67.65 6.14 40.77
CA HIS A 82 -68.83 5.58 40.08
C HIS A 82 -69.84 6.51 39.37
N LYS A 83 -69.92 6.37 38.05
CA LYS A 83 -71.18 6.20 37.30
C LYS A 83 -70.92 5.36 36.04
N LYS A 84 -71.94 4.62 35.58
CA LYS A 84 -71.90 3.78 34.37
C LYS A 84 -72.58 4.52 33.21
N SER A 85 -72.02 4.41 32.01
CA SER A 85 -72.68 4.72 30.73
C SER A 85 -72.32 3.62 29.72
N ALA A 86 -73.19 3.36 28.76
CA ALA A 86 -73.04 2.26 27.81
C ALA A 86 -73.04 2.74 26.34
N SER A 87 -72.47 1.90 25.47
CA SER A 87 -72.71 1.79 24.01
C SER A 87 -72.67 3.04 23.12
N SER A 88 -71.57 3.18 22.38
CA SER A 88 -71.56 3.30 20.91
C SER A 88 -70.29 2.56 20.45
N LEU A 89 -70.35 1.47 19.67
CA LEU A 89 -70.71 1.41 18.24
C LEU A 89 -69.87 2.36 17.38
N GLY A 90 -69.15 1.83 16.39
CA GLY A 90 -68.42 2.62 15.38
C GLY A 90 -66.92 2.81 15.62
N SER A 91 -66.14 1.73 15.71
CA SER A 91 -64.69 1.76 15.46
C SER A 91 -64.31 0.47 14.75
N GLU A 92 -64.58 0.44 13.45
CA GLU A 92 -64.23 -0.67 12.58
C GLU A 92 -62.70 -0.86 12.58
N SER A 93 -62.26 -2.11 12.66
CA SER A 93 -60.85 -2.43 12.52
C SER A 93 -60.41 -2.09 11.10
N SER A 94 -59.42 -1.22 10.95
CA SER A 94 -58.73 -0.96 9.68
C SER A 94 -57.92 -2.18 9.25
N PHE A 95 -58.64 -3.22 8.85
CA PHE A 95 -58.12 -4.50 8.38
C PHE A 95 -57.67 -4.34 6.92
N ALA A 96 -56.62 -3.53 6.72
CA ALA A 96 -55.90 -3.46 5.46
C ALA A 96 -55.47 -4.90 5.11
N PRO A 97 -55.96 -5.49 4.00
CA PRO A 97 -55.59 -6.86 3.67
C PRO A 97 -54.09 -6.90 3.42
N SER A 98 -53.36 -7.63 4.27
CA SER A 98 -51.93 -7.89 4.06
C SER A 98 -51.77 -8.74 2.82
N HIS A 99 -51.73 -8.09 1.65
CA HIS A 99 -51.33 -8.72 0.40
C HIS A 99 -50.00 -9.41 0.65
N SER A 100 -50.02 -10.75 0.65
CA SER A 100 -48.82 -11.54 0.84
C SER A 100 -47.92 -11.26 -0.35
N THR A 101 -46.92 -10.41 -0.15
CA THR A 101 -45.84 -10.20 -1.10
C THR A 101 -45.13 -11.53 -1.22
N SER A 102 -45.49 -12.26 -2.28
CA SER A 102 -45.03 -13.62 -2.52
C SER A 102 -43.51 -13.64 -2.40
N ARG A 103 -42.96 -14.63 -1.71
CA ARG A 103 -41.54 -14.67 -1.31
C ARG A 103 -40.62 -14.72 -2.53
N THR A 104 -40.40 -13.56 -3.14
CA THR A 104 -39.47 -13.31 -4.23
C THR A 104 -38.07 -13.56 -3.67
N SER A 105 -37.61 -14.80 -3.83
CA SER A 105 -36.18 -15.06 -3.90
C SER A 105 -35.64 -14.10 -4.96
N PRO A 106 -34.71 -13.18 -4.61
CA PRO A 106 -34.11 -12.31 -5.60
C PRO A 106 -33.47 -13.20 -6.68
N PRO A 107 -33.53 -12.81 -7.97
CA PRO A 107 -33.04 -13.65 -9.06
C PRO A 107 -31.60 -14.08 -8.76
N PRO A 108 -31.24 -15.38 -8.93
CA PRO A 108 -29.90 -15.86 -8.66
C PRO A 108 -28.87 -14.97 -9.35
N SER A 109 -27.87 -14.52 -8.60
CA SER A 109 -26.90 -13.55 -9.12
C SER A 109 -25.99 -14.20 -10.16
N MET A 110 -26.43 -14.18 -11.43
CA MET A 110 -25.68 -14.70 -12.59
C MET A 110 -24.44 -13.86 -12.96
N ARG A 111 -23.85 -13.17 -11.98
CA ARG A 111 -22.49 -12.63 -12.06
C ARG A 111 -21.53 -13.81 -11.93
N GLY A 112 -21.08 -14.31 -13.08
CA GLY A 112 -19.85 -15.10 -13.14
C GLY A 112 -18.65 -14.26 -12.68
N ALA A 113 -17.51 -14.91 -12.48
CA ALA A 113 -16.30 -14.26 -11.97
C ALA A 113 -15.99 -12.94 -12.69
N TYR A 114 -15.72 -11.89 -11.90
CA TYR A 114 -15.46 -10.55 -12.40
C TYR A 114 -14.32 -10.53 -13.44
N THR A 115 -14.63 -9.95 -14.59
CA THR A 115 -13.68 -9.68 -15.69
C THR A 115 -13.82 -8.23 -16.12
N THR A 116 -12.74 -7.62 -16.59
CA THR A 116 -12.74 -6.22 -17.04
C THR A 116 -11.99 -6.00 -18.34
N THR A 117 -12.61 -5.21 -19.23
CA THR A 117 -12.02 -4.73 -20.48
C THR A 117 -10.99 -3.62 -20.26
N ASP A 118 -10.94 -3.02 -19.07
CA ASP A 118 -10.03 -1.92 -18.76
C ASP A 118 -8.57 -2.43 -18.72
N PRO A 119 -7.65 -1.93 -19.57
CA PRO A 119 -6.25 -2.39 -19.58
C PRO A 119 -5.46 -1.94 -18.34
N ASP A 120 -5.98 -0.94 -17.62
CA ASP A 120 -5.38 -0.39 -16.40
C ASP A 120 -5.90 -1.01 -15.11
N LYS A 121 -6.93 -1.87 -15.20
CA LYS A 121 -7.39 -2.73 -14.11
C LYS A 121 -6.88 -4.14 -14.36
N ILE A 122 -6.05 -4.64 -13.46
CA ILE A 122 -5.52 -6.00 -13.49
C ILE A 122 -6.32 -6.80 -12.46
N VAL A 123 -7.10 -7.79 -12.88
CA VAL A 123 -7.82 -8.68 -11.96
C VAL A 123 -6.81 -9.58 -11.26
N ILE A 124 -6.93 -9.69 -9.93
CA ILE A 124 -5.97 -10.45 -9.11
C ILE A 124 -6.70 -11.45 -8.19
N SER A 125 -6.10 -12.62 -8.02
CA SER A 125 -6.65 -13.69 -7.19
C SER A 125 -6.35 -13.44 -5.70
N ALA A 126 -5.18 -12.89 -5.37
CA ALA A 126 -4.80 -12.59 -3.99
C ALA A 126 -3.60 -11.62 -3.88
N VAL A 127 -3.45 -11.00 -2.71
CA VAL A 127 -2.24 -10.30 -2.26
C VAL A 127 -1.82 -10.77 -0.87
N TYR A 128 -0.52 -10.97 -0.71
CA TYR A 128 0.10 -11.42 0.53
C TYR A 128 1.16 -10.41 0.96
N LEU A 129 1.05 -9.90 2.19
CA LEU A 129 2.07 -9.07 2.83
C LEU A 129 2.97 -9.94 3.70
N PHE A 130 4.27 -9.95 3.43
CA PHE A 130 5.28 -10.55 4.29
C PHE A 130 6.11 -9.45 4.94
N MET A 131 6.22 -9.50 6.27
CA MET A 131 6.95 -8.48 7.05
C MET A 131 8.47 -8.50 6.79
N ASN A 132 9.00 -9.64 6.35
CA ASN A 132 10.44 -9.90 6.18
C ASN A 132 10.66 -10.76 4.93
N GLN A 133 11.72 -10.47 4.17
CA GLN A 133 12.14 -11.21 2.97
C GLN A 133 12.39 -12.71 3.17
N TYR A 134 12.60 -13.19 4.40
CA TYR A 134 12.79 -14.62 4.74
C TYR A 134 11.54 -15.28 5.34
N ALA A 135 10.45 -14.54 5.59
CA ALA A 135 9.23 -15.10 6.16
C ALA A 135 8.56 -16.09 5.19
N LYS A 136 8.27 -17.30 5.68
CA LYS A 136 7.51 -18.34 4.96
C LYS A 136 6.00 -18.21 5.13
N THR A 137 5.55 -17.50 6.16
CA THR A 137 4.13 -17.20 6.40
C THR A 137 3.85 -15.74 6.07
N PRO A 138 2.73 -15.41 5.39
CA PRO A 138 2.29 -14.04 5.26
C PRO A 138 1.88 -13.48 6.63
N ALA A 139 2.15 -12.20 6.87
CA ALA A 139 1.68 -11.47 8.05
C ALA A 139 0.23 -10.98 7.89
N SER A 140 -0.19 -10.73 6.65
CA SER A 140 -1.57 -10.43 6.27
C SER A 140 -1.83 -10.92 4.85
N GLN A 141 -3.10 -11.22 4.53
CA GLN A 141 -3.51 -11.63 3.19
C GLN A 141 -4.87 -11.05 2.81
N LEU A 142 -5.06 -10.75 1.53
CA LEU A 142 -6.31 -10.30 0.92
C LEU A 142 -6.58 -11.23 -0.27
N ILE A 143 -7.66 -11.99 -0.25
CA ILE A 143 -7.94 -13.04 -1.25
C ILE A 143 -9.29 -12.76 -1.89
N SER A 144 -9.34 -12.81 -3.22
CA SER A 144 -10.54 -12.57 -4.01
C SER A 144 -11.64 -13.56 -3.64
N GLY A 145 -12.85 -13.05 -3.42
CA GLY A 145 -14.03 -13.82 -3.01
C GLY A 145 -14.04 -14.32 -1.55
N LEU A 146 -13.08 -13.94 -0.69
CA LEU A 146 -13.05 -14.36 0.72
C LEU A 146 -13.33 -13.21 1.71
N GLY A 147 -14.14 -13.51 2.72
CA GLY A 147 -14.46 -12.61 3.83
C GLY A 147 -15.25 -11.38 3.38
N THR A 148 -14.62 -10.21 3.41
CA THR A 148 -15.22 -8.93 2.98
C THR A 148 -14.86 -8.56 1.53
N VAL A 149 -14.05 -9.36 0.85
CA VAL A 149 -13.53 -9.10 -0.51
C VAL A 149 -14.40 -9.81 -1.55
N THR A 150 -14.78 -9.12 -2.61
CA THR A 150 -15.49 -9.75 -3.74
C THR A 150 -14.54 -10.48 -4.68
N ASP A 151 -15.10 -11.11 -5.71
CA ASP A 151 -14.38 -11.62 -6.88
C ASP A 151 -13.71 -10.49 -7.71
N GLY A 152 -14.16 -9.24 -7.55
CA GLY A 152 -13.66 -8.06 -8.27
C GLY A 152 -12.46 -7.36 -7.66
N LEU A 153 -11.53 -8.11 -7.04
CA LEU A 153 -10.29 -7.55 -6.53
C LEU A 153 -9.35 -7.15 -7.68
N ILE A 154 -8.98 -5.86 -7.75
CA ILE A 154 -8.12 -5.32 -8.82
C ILE A 154 -6.84 -4.68 -8.28
N LEU A 155 -5.76 -4.85 -9.04
CA LEU A 155 -4.52 -4.08 -8.96
C LEU A 155 -4.51 -3.04 -10.08
N ARG A 156 -4.16 -1.79 -9.75
CA ARG A 156 -3.91 -0.72 -10.72
C ARG A 156 -2.46 -0.24 -10.58
N ILE A 157 -1.69 -0.34 -11.66
CA ILE A 157 -0.27 0.08 -11.69
C ILE A 157 -0.16 1.43 -12.40
N THR A 158 0.17 2.47 -11.63
CA THR A 158 0.23 3.86 -12.09
C THR A 158 1.64 4.44 -11.90
N THR A 159 1.84 5.71 -12.28
CA THR A 159 3.07 6.46 -11.99
C THR A 159 3.25 6.79 -10.50
N GLU A 160 2.21 6.65 -9.69
CA GLU A 160 2.22 6.95 -8.25
C GLU A 160 2.44 5.71 -7.37
N GLY A 161 2.28 4.49 -7.91
CA GLY A 161 2.43 3.25 -7.15
C GLY A 161 1.60 2.07 -7.67
N LEU A 162 1.46 1.07 -6.80
CA LEU A 162 0.55 -0.07 -6.92
C LEU A 162 -0.68 0.24 -6.05
N PHE A 163 -1.86 0.27 -6.62
CA PHE A 163 -3.11 0.58 -5.92
C PHE A 163 -4.03 -0.63 -5.94
N ILE A 164 -4.73 -0.89 -4.83
CA ILE A 164 -5.72 -1.97 -4.73
C ILE A 164 -7.11 -1.39 -4.50
N ASP A 165 -8.08 -1.90 -5.25
CA ASP A 165 -9.49 -1.58 -5.09
C ASP A 165 -10.34 -2.86 -5.29
N ASP A 166 -11.55 -2.87 -4.75
CA ASP A 166 -12.59 -3.86 -5.00
C ASP A 166 -13.61 -3.20 -5.93
N ASP A 167 -13.56 -3.48 -7.23
CA ASP A 167 -14.30 -2.74 -8.27
C ASP A 167 -15.83 -2.97 -8.13
N VAL A 168 -16.22 -4.20 -7.77
CA VAL A 168 -17.62 -4.63 -7.60
C VAL A 168 -18.31 -3.90 -6.45
N ARG A 169 -17.63 -3.67 -5.32
CA ARG A 169 -18.12 -2.80 -4.24
C ARG A 169 -17.76 -1.33 -4.43
N SER A 170 -16.88 -1.03 -5.40
CA SER A 170 -16.19 0.26 -5.54
C SER A 170 -15.49 0.72 -4.24
N VAL A 171 -14.97 -0.25 -3.47
CA VAL A 171 -14.31 0.01 -2.17
C VAL A 171 -12.79 0.02 -2.35
N PRO A 172 -12.10 1.13 -2.05
CA PRO A 172 -10.66 1.22 -2.20
C PRO A 172 -9.93 0.55 -1.02
N GLN A 173 -9.03 -0.39 -1.30
CA GLN A 173 -8.33 -1.19 -0.29
C GLN A 173 -7.03 -0.48 0.17
N ARG A 174 -7.16 0.78 0.60
CA ARG A 174 -6.04 1.75 0.78
C ARG A 174 -4.95 1.33 1.76
N GLU A 175 -5.21 0.38 2.65
CA GLU A 175 -4.19 -0.22 3.53
C GLU A 175 -3.16 -1.08 2.76
N TRP A 176 -3.48 -1.52 1.53
CA TRP A 176 -2.63 -2.33 0.65
C TRP A 176 -1.90 -1.52 -0.44
N ASP A 177 -2.14 -0.20 -0.54
CA ASP A 177 -1.54 0.65 -1.58
C ASP A 177 -0.03 0.85 -1.37
N VAL A 178 0.78 0.48 -2.36
CA VAL A 178 2.25 0.56 -2.31
C VAL A 178 2.77 1.72 -3.17
N LYS A 179 3.08 2.84 -2.53
CA LYS A 179 3.50 4.09 -3.20
C LYS A 179 4.84 3.95 -3.92
N ALA A 180 4.95 4.52 -5.12
CA ALA A 180 6.13 4.40 -6.01
C ALA A 180 7.46 4.81 -5.36
N TRP A 181 7.45 5.78 -4.45
CA TRP A 181 8.64 6.25 -3.75
C TRP A 181 9.11 5.30 -2.63
N THR A 182 8.27 4.37 -2.15
CA THR A 182 8.68 3.31 -1.22
C THR A 182 9.20 2.07 -1.94
N LEU A 183 8.97 1.90 -3.24
CA LEU A 183 9.41 0.71 -3.96
C LEU A 183 10.95 0.64 -4.09
N LYS A 184 11.51 -0.54 -3.80
CA LYS A 184 12.93 -0.88 -3.98
C LYS A 184 13.12 -1.69 -5.26
N GLN A 185 12.33 -2.75 -5.40
CA GLN A 185 12.47 -3.77 -6.43
C GLN A 185 11.10 -4.39 -6.71
N VAL A 186 10.78 -4.59 -7.99
CA VAL A 186 9.58 -5.30 -8.43
C VAL A 186 10.01 -6.45 -9.34
N GLU A 187 9.51 -7.65 -9.06
CA GLU A 187 9.90 -8.88 -9.73
C GLU A 187 8.68 -9.58 -10.32
N THR A 188 8.81 -10.14 -11.52
CA THR A 188 7.71 -10.83 -12.22
C THR A 188 8.11 -12.27 -12.53
N GLY A 189 7.22 -13.23 -12.26
CA GLY A 189 7.47 -14.65 -12.49
C GLY A 189 6.26 -15.38 -13.07
N GLU A 190 6.49 -16.18 -14.11
CA GLU A 190 5.45 -16.94 -14.83
C GLU A 190 5.41 -18.41 -14.37
N CYS A 191 4.24 -18.88 -13.96
CA CYS A 191 3.96 -20.27 -13.57
C CYS A 191 3.08 -20.97 -14.61
N LYS A 192 3.63 -21.09 -15.82
CA LYS A 192 3.04 -21.74 -17.01
C LYS A 192 2.26 -23.05 -16.76
N PRO A 193 2.71 -24.02 -15.93
CA PRO A 193 1.92 -25.25 -15.70
C PRO A 193 0.60 -25.04 -14.95
N LYS A 194 0.30 -23.82 -14.48
CA LYS A 194 -0.88 -23.47 -13.68
C LYS A 194 -1.61 -22.21 -14.16
N GLY A 195 -1.14 -21.56 -15.22
CA GLY A 195 -1.74 -20.33 -15.74
C GLY A 195 -1.62 -19.11 -14.83
N LEU A 196 -0.61 -19.04 -13.96
CA LEU A 196 -0.49 -17.98 -12.94
C LEU A 196 0.74 -17.09 -13.15
N THR A 197 0.55 -15.78 -13.00
CA THR A 197 1.60 -14.76 -12.93
C THR A 197 1.77 -14.30 -11.47
N LEU A 198 3.02 -14.27 -10.99
CA LEU A 198 3.39 -13.77 -9.68
C LEU A 198 4.11 -12.42 -9.82
N LEU A 199 3.57 -11.39 -9.16
CA LEU A 199 4.25 -10.10 -8.98
C LEU A 199 4.77 -10.00 -7.55
N ARG A 200 6.06 -9.72 -7.35
CA ARG A 200 6.69 -9.54 -6.03
C ARG A 200 7.26 -8.13 -5.91
N ALA A 201 6.69 -7.31 -5.03
CA ALA A 201 7.11 -5.92 -4.82
C ALA A 201 7.74 -5.74 -3.44
N THR A 202 9.03 -5.45 -3.40
CA THR A 202 9.81 -5.22 -2.16
C THR A 202 9.96 -3.72 -1.92
N ILE A 203 9.71 -3.25 -0.69
CA ILE A 203 9.82 -1.82 -0.33
C ILE A 203 11.16 -1.46 0.34
N ARG A 204 11.44 -0.16 0.40
CA ARG A 204 12.62 0.51 0.98
C ARG A 204 12.47 0.68 2.49
N ASP A 205 12.09 -0.40 3.17
CA ASP A 205 11.87 -0.44 4.62
C ASP A 205 13.01 -1.20 5.32
N GLN A 206 13.27 -0.85 6.59
CA GLN A 206 14.33 -1.47 7.41
C GLN A 206 14.06 -2.96 7.67
N GLU A 207 12.78 -3.35 7.72
CA GLU A 207 12.34 -4.74 7.91
C GLU A 207 12.36 -5.56 6.60
N GLY A 208 12.48 -4.92 5.44
CA GLY A 208 12.47 -5.59 4.14
C GLY A 208 11.10 -6.18 3.77
N LYS A 209 10.01 -5.50 4.13
CA LYS A 209 8.63 -5.90 3.79
C LYS A 209 8.47 -6.13 2.28
N ARG A 210 7.70 -7.15 1.91
CA ARG A 210 7.34 -7.46 0.50
C ARG A 210 5.87 -7.79 0.34
N TYR A 211 5.32 -7.37 -0.79
CA TYR A 211 3.99 -7.73 -1.27
C TYR A 211 4.13 -8.78 -2.37
N MET A 212 3.25 -9.77 -2.38
CA MET A 212 3.19 -10.81 -3.42
C MET A 212 1.76 -10.89 -3.94
N PHE A 213 1.55 -10.55 -5.21
CA PHE A 213 0.26 -10.56 -5.88
C PHE A 213 0.18 -11.79 -6.77
N VAL A 214 -0.90 -12.57 -6.62
CA VAL A 214 -1.22 -13.72 -7.49
C VAL A 214 -2.22 -13.24 -8.52
N ILE A 215 -1.86 -13.40 -9.79
CA ILE A 215 -2.52 -12.81 -10.96
C ILE A 215 -2.72 -13.93 -11.99
N ASP A 216 -3.80 -13.90 -12.75
CA ASP A 216 -4.01 -14.88 -13.84
C ASP A 216 -3.11 -14.57 -15.06
N GLU A 217 -2.76 -15.59 -15.85
CA GLU A 217 -1.96 -15.42 -17.09
C GLU A 217 -2.67 -14.52 -18.11
N SER A 218 -4.01 -14.54 -18.18
CA SER A 218 -4.79 -13.64 -19.06
C SER A 218 -4.62 -12.16 -18.73
N GLU A 219 -4.24 -11.82 -17.49
CA GLU A 219 -4.04 -10.45 -17.00
C GLU A 219 -2.54 -10.07 -16.92
N GLY A 220 -1.63 -11.04 -17.06
CA GLY A 220 -0.17 -10.86 -16.92
C GLY A 220 0.43 -9.83 -17.89
N TRP A 221 -0.11 -9.68 -19.09
CA TRP A 221 0.34 -8.65 -20.05
C TRP A 221 0.05 -7.22 -19.56
N LYS A 222 -1.05 -7.01 -18.83
CA LYS A 222 -1.37 -5.71 -18.20
C LYS A 222 -0.34 -5.35 -17.13
N VAL A 223 0.19 -6.35 -16.40
CA VAL A 223 1.26 -6.17 -15.41
C VAL A 223 2.52 -5.61 -16.06
N ALA A 224 2.92 -6.17 -17.22
CA ALA A 224 4.09 -5.69 -17.97
C ALA A 224 3.91 -4.25 -18.47
N ALA A 225 2.73 -3.92 -19.03
CA ALA A 225 2.41 -2.56 -19.49
C ALA A 225 2.39 -1.55 -18.33
N GLY A 226 1.73 -1.91 -17.23
CA GLY A 226 1.70 -1.12 -16.00
C GLY A 226 3.08 -0.88 -15.41
N LEU A 227 3.94 -1.90 -15.37
CA LEU A 227 5.30 -1.77 -14.86
C LEU A 227 6.20 -0.88 -15.74
N GLN A 228 5.98 -0.86 -17.06
CA GLN A 228 6.61 0.14 -17.94
C GLN A 228 6.14 1.57 -17.63
N ARG A 229 4.84 1.76 -17.32
CA ARG A 229 4.29 3.08 -16.91
C ARG A 229 4.88 3.52 -15.57
N LEU A 230 4.90 2.65 -14.57
CA LEU A 230 5.49 2.90 -13.25
C LEU A 230 6.97 3.32 -13.37
N ARG A 231 7.78 2.60 -14.16
CA ARG A 231 9.19 2.96 -14.41
C ARG A 231 9.40 4.33 -15.09
N LYS A 232 8.39 4.88 -15.75
CA LYS A 232 8.42 6.23 -16.36
C LYS A 232 7.89 7.31 -15.41
N GLY A 233 7.39 6.95 -14.23
CA GLY A 233 6.85 7.89 -13.24
C GLY A 233 7.93 8.62 -12.43
N SER A 234 7.78 9.94 -12.26
CA SER A 234 8.73 10.79 -11.53
C SER A 234 8.86 10.47 -10.03
N GLN A 235 7.87 9.79 -9.44
CA GLN A 235 7.89 9.37 -8.03
C GLN A 235 8.77 8.13 -7.78
N VAL A 236 9.19 7.41 -8.83
CA VAL A 236 10.02 6.21 -8.71
C VAL A 236 11.47 6.57 -8.40
N ARG A 237 11.89 6.32 -7.15
CA ARG A 237 13.26 6.53 -6.69
C ARG A 237 14.06 5.24 -6.89
N GLN A 238 14.67 5.09 -8.07
CA GLN A 238 15.49 3.92 -8.46
C GLN A 238 14.78 2.57 -8.23
N LEU A 239 13.84 2.21 -9.11
CA LEU A 239 13.18 0.89 -9.11
C LEU A 239 13.99 -0.14 -9.91
N ALA A 240 14.54 -1.13 -9.21
CA ALA A 240 14.98 -2.36 -9.84
C ALA A 240 13.77 -3.13 -10.39
N VAL A 241 13.89 -3.68 -11.61
CA VAL A 241 12.94 -4.66 -12.13
C VAL A 241 13.70 -5.89 -12.60
N SER A 242 13.28 -7.05 -12.12
CA SER A 242 13.83 -8.37 -12.42
C SER A 242 12.74 -9.35 -12.82
N SER A 243 13.13 -10.43 -13.49
CA SER A 243 12.32 -11.63 -13.64
C SER A 243 12.70 -12.65 -12.58
N LEU A 244 11.72 -13.28 -11.95
CA LEU A 244 11.92 -14.47 -11.12
C LEU A 244 12.17 -15.69 -12.02
N SER A 245 12.94 -16.68 -11.55
CA SER A 245 12.98 -17.95 -12.27
C SER A 245 11.62 -18.66 -12.16
N ALA A 246 11.27 -19.47 -13.17
CA ALA A 246 10.07 -20.29 -13.13
C ALA A 246 10.10 -21.37 -12.01
N SER A 247 11.27 -21.62 -11.41
CA SER A 247 11.45 -22.38 -10.18
C SER A 247 11.04 -21.57 -8.95
N ASP A 248 11.57 -20.34 -8.78
CA ASP A 248 11.26 -19.47 -7.63
C ASP A 248 9.78 -19.07 -7.59
N ALA A 249 9.21 -18.78 -8.76
CA ALA A 249 7.80 -18.42 -8.89
C ALA A 249 6.89 -19.60 -8.47
N ARG A 250 7.23 -20.84 -8.85
CA ARG A 250 6.49 -22.05 -8.45
C ARG A 250 6.61 -22.29 -6.95
N ALA A 251 7.84 -22.31 -6.41
CA ALA A 251 8.06 -22.52 -4.98
C ALA A 251 7.37 -21.45 -4.10
N ALA A 252 7.24 -20.22 -4.63
CA ALA A 252 6.49 -19.15 -3.98
C ALA A 252 4.97 -19.35 -4.01
N LEU A 253 4.40 -19.90 -5.09
CA LEU A 253 2.98 -20.24 -5.18
C LEU A 253 2.62 -21.53 -4.41
N GLU A 254 3.54 -22.50 -4.36
CA GLU A 254 3.45 -23.74 -3.59
C GLU A 254 3.42 -23.44 -2.08
N MET A 255 4.33 -22.58 -1.61
CA MET A 255 4.33 -22.05 -0.24
C MET A 255 3.02 -21.32 0.13
N LEU A 256 2.34 -20.72 -0.85
CA LEU A 256 1.04 -20.05 -0.68
C LEU A 256 -0.17 -20.98 -0.94
N GLY A 257 0.04 -22.26 -1.27
CA GLY A 257 -1.03 -23.23 -1.53
C GLY A 257 -1.72 -23.14 -2.89
N TRP A 258 -1.28 -22.28 -3.81
CA TRP A 258 -1.86 -22.16 -5.16
C TRP A 258 -1.43 -23.27 -6.11
N THR A 259 -0.32 -23.95 -5.81
CA THR A 259 0.21 -25.04 -6.64
C THR A 259 0.59 -26.24 -5.79
N SER A 260 -0.29 -27.25 -5.77
CA SER A 260 0.06 -28.66 -5.58
C SER A 260 0.17 -29.39 -6.92
#